data_AF-R9UNY3-F1
#
_entry.id   AF-R9UNY3-F1
#
_cell.length_a   1.000
_cell.length_b   1.000
_cell.length_c   1.000
_cell.angle_alpha   90.00
_cell.angle_beta   90.00
_cell.angle_gamma   90.00
#
_symmetry.space_group_name_H-M   'P 1'
#
loop_
_entity.id
_entity.type
_entity.pdbx_description
1 polymer ?
#
loop_
_entity_poly.entity_id
_entity_poly.type
_entity_poly.pdbx_seq_one_letter_code
_entity_poly.pdbx_strand_id
1 'polypeptide(L)'
;KSTKTAMEVARTFATMFSDIAFRQKLLETRTEEEFKEALVHQRQLLTMVSHGPVAPRTKERSTVSLPAHRHPEPPKCKDFVPFGKGIREDIARRFPLYPLDFTDGIIGKNKAVGKYITTTLFLYFACLLPTIAFGSLNDENTDGAIDVQKTIAGQSIGGLLYALFSGQPLVILLTTAPLALYIQVIRVICDDYDLDFNSFYAWTGLWNSFFLALYAFFNLSLVMSLFKRSTEEIIALFISITFVLDAVKGTVK
;
A
#
# COMPACT_ATOMS: atom_id res chain seq x y z
N LYS A 1 3.07 -3.64 -49.10
CA LYS A 1 3.65 -3.51 -47.75
C LYS A 1 2.89 -2.40 -47.02
N SER A 2 1.86 -2.73 -46.23
CA SER A 2 1.13 -1.72 -45.46
C SER A 2 2.03 -1.24 -44.33
N THR A 3 2.40 0.04 -44.36
CA THR A 3 3.11 0.71 -43.26
C THR A 3 2.18 0.72 -42.06
N LYS A 4 2.51 -0.08 -41.04
CA LYS A 4 1.79 -0.04 -39.75
C LYS A 4 1.70 1.41 -39.28
N THR A 5 0.54 1.80 -38.77
CA THR A 5 0.38 3.17 -38.24
C THR A 5 1.32 3.36 -37.04
N ALA A 6 1.84 4.57 -36.83
CA ALA A 6 2.74 4.88 -35.71
C ALA A 6 2.15 4.44 -34.35
N MET A 7 0.82 4.49 -34.22
CA MET A 7 0.10 4.03 -33.04
C MET A 7 0.18 2.51 -32.82
N GLU A 8 0.15 1.69 -33.88
CA GLU A 8 0.28 0.24 -33.79
C GLU A 8 1.71 -0.16 -33.43
N VAL A 9 2.69 0.56 -33.97
CA VAL A 9 4.10 0.41 -33.62
C VAL A 9 4.31 0.73 -32.14
N ALA A 10 3.79 1.86 -31.67
CA ALA A 10 3.86 2.26 -30.26
C ALA A 10 3.22 1.23 -29.32
N ARG A 11 2.04 0.68 -29.66
CA ARG A 11 1.40 -0.39 -28.86
C ARG A 11 2.24 -1.66 -28.81
N THR A 12 2.87 -2.03 -29.92
CA THR A 12 3.73 -3.22 -30.00
C THR A 12 4.93 -3.07 -29.06
N PHE A 13 5.61 -1.92 -29.10
CA PHE A 13 6.73 -1.63 -28.21
C PHE A 13 6.29 -1.52 -26.74
N ALA A 14 5.18 -0.84 -26.44
CA ALA A 14 4.65 -0.74 -25.09
C ALA A 14 4.36 -2.12 -24.47
N THR A 15 3.84 -3.05 -25.27
CA THR A 15 3.59 -4.44 -24.84
C THR A 15 4.90 -5.18 -24.59
N MET A 16 5.89 -5.06 -25.48
CA MET A 16 7.21 -5.69 -25.29
C MET A 16 7.94 -5.15 -24.04
N PHE A 17 7.92 -3.84 -23.82
CA PHE A 17 8.59 -3.18 -22.70
C PHE A 17 7.84 -3.25 -21.37
N SER A 18 6.63 -3.85 -21.34
CA SER A 18 5.92 -4.11 -20.09
C SER A 18 6.61 -5.18 -19.24
N ASP A 19 7.37 -6.09 -19.87
CA ASP A 19 8.13 -7.13 -19.20
C ASP A 19 9.43 -6.57 -18.59
N ILE A 20 9.57 -6.70 -17.28
CA ILE A 20 10.71 -6.18 -16.53
C ILE A 20 12.01 -6.94 -16.82
N ALA A 21 11.94 -8.25 -17.06
CA ALA A 21 13.10 -9.08 -17.37
C ALA A 21 13.64 -8.75 -18.77
N PHE A 22 12.73 -8.49 -19.71
CA PHE A 22 13.09 -8.03 -21.04
C PHE A 22 13.79 -6.66 -21.01
N ARG A 23 13.29 -5.71 -20.20
CA ARG A 23 13.94 -4.39 -20.04
C ARG A 23 15.35 -4.51 -19.46
N GLN A 24 15.56 -5.35 -18.45
CA GLN A 24 16.90 -5.57 -17.89
C GLN A 24 17.84 -6.19 -18.93
N LYS A 25 17.37 -7.19 -19.68
CA LYS A 25 18.16 -7.80 -20.77
C LYS A 25 18.59 -6.79 -21.83
N LEU A 26 17.72 -5.85 -22.21
CA LEU A 26 18.05 -4.79 -23.18
C LEU A 26 19.01 -3.73 -22.63
N LEU A 27 19.05 -3.52 -21.31
CA LEU A 27 20.03 -2.63 -20.68
C LEU A 27 21.43 -3.27 -20.58
N GLU A 28 21.49 -4.60 -20.57
CA GLU A 28 22.74 -5.37 -20.50
C GLU A 28 23.37 -5.62 -21.87
N THR A 29 22.60 -5.56 -22.96
CA THR A 29 23.12 -5.72 -24.33
C THR A 29 24.08 -4.59 -24.69
N ARG A 30 25.25 -4.94 -25.24
CA ARG A 30 26.32 -3.97 -25.54
C ARG A 30 26.41 -3.63 -27.03
N THR A 31 25.82 -4.44 -27.89
CA THR A 31 25.87 -4.26 -29.35
C THR A 31 24.48 -4.01 -29.94
N GLU A 32 24.42 -3.27 -31.05
CA GLU A 32 23.16 -2.93 -31.73
C GLU A 32 22.46 -4.18 -32.29
N GLU A 33 23.24 -5.17 -32.75
CA GLU A 33 22.70 -6.39 -33.33
C GLU A 33 22.07 -7.29 -32.26
N GLU A 34 22.70 -7.44 -31.08
CA GLU A 34 22.10 -8.13 -29.94
C GLU A 34 20.78 -7.47 -29.49
N PHE A 35 20.73 -6.13 -29.52
CA PHE A 35 19.52 -5.38 -29.18
C PHE A 35 18.37 -5.64 -30.17
N LYS A 36 18.68 -5.65 -31.48
CA LYS A 36 17.70 -5.98 -32.54
C LYS A 36 17.23 -7.43 -32.44
N GLU A 37 18.13 -8.38 -32.19
CA GLU A 37 17.81 -9.78 -32.01
C GLU A 37 16.90 -10.01 -30.80
N ALA A 38 17.19 -9.36 -29.67
CA ALA A 38 16.37 -9.42 -28.48
C ALA A 38 14.94 -8.91 -28.74
N LEU A 39 14.78 -7.81 -29.48
CA LEU A 39 13.47 -7.28 -29.88
C LEU A 39 12.69 -8.25 -30.78
N VAL A 40 13.35 -8.87 -31.76
CA VAL A 40 12.72 -9.84 -32.66
C VAL A 40 12.29 -11.09 -31.90
N HIS A 41 13.16 -11.60 -31.02
CA HIS A 41 12.89 -12.76 -30.19
C HIS A 41 11.69 -12.53 -29.26
N GLN A 42 11.64 -11.39 -28.56
CA GLN A 42 10.52 -11.04 -27.67
C GLN A 42 9.21 -10.90 -28.44
N ARG A 43 9.24 -10.31 -29.63
CA ARG A 43 8.07 -10.24 -30.52
C ARG A 43 7.57 -11.62 -30.92
N GLN A 44 8.45 -12.56 -31.24
CA GLN A 44 8.09 -13.93 -31.60
C GLN A 44 7.45 -14.66 -30.41
N LEU A 45 8.03 -14.56 -29.22
CA LEU A 45 7.47 -15.12 -27.99
C LEU A 45 6.04 -14.61 -27.73
N LEU A 46 5.82 -13.30 -27.82
CA LEU A 46 4.49 -12.70 -27.61
C LEU A 46 3.48 -13.12 -28.69
N THR A 47 3.96 -13.34 -29.93
CA THR A 47 3.11 -13.84 -31.02
C THR A 47 2.71 -15.30 -30.80
N MET A 48 3.62 -16.13 -30.28
CA MET A 48 3.34 -17.54 -29.95
C MET A 48 2.34 -17.67 -28.79
N VAL A 49 2.44 -16.80 -27.78
CA VAL A 49 1.48 -16.75 -26.67
C VAL A 49 0.09 -16.28 -27.12
N SER A 50 0.02 -15.47 -28.18
CA SER A 50 -1.25 -14.92 -28.68
C SER A 50 -2.01 -15.82 -29.68
N HIS A 51 -1.39 -16.87 -30.25
CA HIS A 51 -1.97 -17.66 -31.36
C HIS A 51 -2.00 -19.19 -31.18
N GLY A 52 -1.66 -19.76 -30.02
CA GLY A 52 -1.67 -21.22 -29.81
C GLY A 52 -3.01 -21.79 -29.29
N PRO A 53 -3.50 -22.94 -29.81
CA PRO A 53 -4.59 -23.69 -29.18
C PRO A 53 -4.08 -24.43 -27.93
N VAL A 54 -4.96 -24.56 -26.93
CA VAL A 54 -4.72 -25.26 -25.66
C VAL A 54 -4.49 -26.75 -25.90
N ALA A 55 -3.30 -27.29 -25.61
CA ALA A 55 -3.01 -28.74 -25.55
C ALA A 55 -1.79 -29.05 -24.64
N PRO A 56 -1.63 -30.29 -24.13
CA PRO A 56 -1.37 -30.58 -22.72
C PRO A 56 0.10 -30.61 -22.28
N ARG A 57 0.33 -30.23 -21.01
CA ARG A 57 1.62 -30.30 -20.32
C ARG A 57 2.01 -31.75 -20.01
N THR A 58 3.08 -32.23 -20.62
CA THR A 58 3.82 -33.43 -20.20
C THR A 58 4.53 -33.15 -18.86
N LYS A 59 4.38 -34.09 -17.92
CA LYS A 59 5.01 -34.10 -16.59
C LYS A 59 6.53 -34.13 -16.71
N GLU A 60 7.22 -33.20 -16.06
CA GLU A 60 8.28 -33.51 -15.09
C GLU A 60 8.81 -32.28 -14.33
N ARG A 61 9.14 -32.55 -13.07
CA ARG A 61 10.02 -31.82 -12.13
C ARG A 61 9.45 -30.65 -11.31
N SER A 62 9.20 -30.99 -10.06
CA SER A 62 9.01 -30.17 -8.86
C SER A 62 9.73 -28.81 -8.89
N THR A 63 8.95 -27.75 -9.01
CA THR A 63 9.24 -26.44 -8.43
C THR A 63 7.92 -25.92 -7.92
N VAL A 64 7.90 -25.51 -6.66
CA VAL A 64 6.76 -24.86 -6.01
C VAL A 64 6.39 -23.66 -6.88
N SER A 65 5.28 -23.77 -7.60
CA SER A 65 4.75 -22.68 -8.39
C SER A 65 4.24 -21.62 -7.43
N LEU A 66 5.02 -20.57 -7.22
CA LEU A 66 4.45 -19.29 -6.81
C LEU A 66 3.28 -18.99 -7.76
N PRO A 67 2.11 -18.58 -7.27
CA PRO A 67 1.02 -18.24 -8.15
C PRO A 67 1.50 -17.10 -9.05
N ALA A 68 1.53 -17.37 -10.35
CA ALA A 68 1.80 -16.39 -11.38
C ALA A 68 0.95 -15.16 -11.08
N HIS A 69 1.61 -13.99 -11.03
CA HIS A 69 0.98 -12.70 -10.82
C HIS A 69 -0.01 -12.47 -11.96
N ARG A 70 -1.25 -12.94 -11.76
CA ARG A 70 -2.34 -12.75 -12.69
C ARG A 70 -2.58 -11.24 -12.71
N HIS A 71 -2.56 -10.63 -13.90
CA HIS A 71 -3.04 -9.26 -14.07
C HIS A 71 -4.38 -9.15 -13.34
N PRO A 72 -4.61 -8.12 -12.49
CA PRO A 72 -5.90 -7.93 -11.87
C PRO A 72 -6.92 -7.76 -13.00
N GLU A 73 -7.80 -8.75 -13.19
CA GLU A 73 -8.98 -8.50 -14.01
C GLU A 73 -9.76 -7.36 -13.34
N PRO A 74 -10.32 -6.42 -14.11
CA PRO A 74 -11.13 -5.36 -13.53
C PRO A 74 -12.27 -5.99 -12.72
N PRO A 75 -12.54 -5.49 -11.50
CA PRO A 75 -13.46 -6.11 -10.57
C PRO A 75 -14.84 -6.13 -11.20
N LYS A 76 -15.46 -7.30 -11.29
CA LYS A 76 -16.81 -7.42 -11.84
C LYS A 76 -17.79 -7.03 -10.73
N CYS A 77 -18.91 -6.40 -11.08
CA CYS A 77 -19.92 -5.96 -10.09
C CYS A 77 -20.41 -7.12 -9.19
N LYS A 78 -20.33 -8.36 -9.69
CA LYS A 78 -20.65 -9.60 -8.96
C LYS A 78 -19.67 -9.95 -7.82
N ASP A 79 -18.47 -9.38 -7.81
CA ASP A 79 -17.45 -9.62 -6.77
C ASP A 79 -17.67 -8.78 -5.50
N PHE A 80 -18.50 -7.72 -5.59
CA PHE A 80 -18.93 -6.88 -4.45
C PHE A 80 -20.13 -7.46 -3.68
N VAL A 81 -20.87 -8.39 -4.29
CA VAL A 81 -22.12 -8.95 -3.74
C VAL A 81 -21.93 -10.00 -2.62
N PRO A 82 -20.90 -10.87 -2.64
CA PRO A 82 -20.78 -11.88 -1.59
C PRO A 82 -20.28 -11.27 -0.28
N PHE A 83 -21.22 -11.09 0.66
CA PHE A 83 -21.01 -10.56 2.00
C PHE A 83 -19.85 -11.28 2.71
N GLY A 84 -18.82 -10.53 3.12
CA GLY A 84 -17.70 -11.02 3.93
C GLY A 84 -16.75 -12.00 3.24
N LYS A 85 -16.89 -12.24 1.93
CA LYS A 85 -15.99 -13.14 1.18
C LYS A 85 -14.54 -12.64 1.20
N GLY A 86 -14.30 -11.35 0.99
CA GLY A 86 -12.95 -10.77 0.99
C GLY A 86 -12.25 -10.96 2.34
N ILE A 87 -12.94 -10.63 3.44
CA ILE A 87 -12.42 -10.82 4.81
C ILE A 87 -12.04 -12.28 5.05
N ARG A 88 -12.90 -13.23 4.69
CA ARG A 88 -12.62 -14.66 4.86
C ARG A 88 -11.39 -15.10 4.07
N GLU A 89 -11.26 -14.63 2.84
CA GLU A 89 -10.11 -14.94 2.00
C GLU A 89 -8.81 -14.31 2.52
N ASP A 90 -8.88 -13.08 3.04
CA ASP A 90 -7.75 -12.41 3.68
C ASP A 90 -7.26 -13.20 4.92
N ILE A 91 -8.18 -13.62 5.78
CA ILE A 91 -7.86 -14.43 6.96
C ILE A 91 -7.24 -15.77 6.54
N ALA A 92 -7.82 -16.45 5.55
CA ALA A 92 -7.32 -17.74 5.08
C ALA A 92 -5.89 -17.64 4.51
N ARG A 93 -5.54 -16.51 3.87
CA ARG A 93 -4.18 -16.24 3.38
C ARG A 93 -3.21 -15.89 4.50
N ARG A 94 -3.63 -15.10 5.49
CA ARG A 94 -2.75 -14.58 6.55
C ARG A 94 -2.50 -15.56 7.69
N PHE A 95 -3.53 -16.30 8.11
CA PHE A 95 -3.48 -17.21 9.25
C PHE A 95 -2.29 -18.21 9.26
N PRO A 96 -1.92 -18.89 8.15
CA PRO A 96 -0.80 -19.83 8.16
C PRO A 96 0.57 -19.15 8.35
N LEU A 97 0.69 -17.86 8.05
CA LEU A 97 1.93 -17.10 8.16
C LEU A 97 2.12 -16.47 9.55
N TYR A 98 1.04 -16.30 10.32
CA TYR A 98 1.08 -15.58 11.59
C TYR A 98 2.07 -16.13 12.63
N PRO A 99 2.22 -17.46 12.81
CA PRO A 99 3.23 -18.01 13.73
C PRO A 99 4.65 -17.67 13.30
N LEU A 100 4.90 -17.56 11.99
CA LEU A 100 6.22 -17.25 11.45
C LEU A 100 6.65 -15.83 11.79
N ASP A 101 5.73 -14.87 11.87
CA ASP A 101 6.04 -13.46 12.16
C ASP A 101 6.80 -13.28 13.49
N PHE A 102 6.55 -14.15 14.49
CA PHE A 102 7.25 -14.12 15.78
C PHE A 102 8.58 -14.87 15.77
N THR A 103 8.76 -15.83 14.85
CA THR A 103 9.91 -16.74 14.85
C THR A 103 10.97 -16.39 13.78
N ASP A 104 10.57 -15.81 12.64
CA ASP A 104 11.39 -15.70 11.43
C ASP A 104 12.66 -14.85 11.63
N GLY A 105 12.58 -13.80 12.47
CA GLY A 105 13.72 -12.92 12.76
C GLY A 105 14.65 -13.41 13.89
N ILE A 106 14.21 -14.38 14.70
CA ILE A 106 14.86 -14.75 15.98
C ILE A 106 15.44 -16.17 15.92
N ILE A 107 14.74 -17.11 15.29
CA ILE A 107 15.04 -18.55 15.28
C ILE A 107 15.34 -18.99 13.84
N GLY A 108 16.48 -19.65 13.63
CA GLY A 108 16.83 -20.28 12.34
C GLY A 108 17.99 -19.63 11.59
N LYS A 109 18.14 -19.99 10.30
CA LYS A 109 19.27 -19.59 9.45
C LYS A 109 19.23 -18.11 9.03
N ASN A 110 18.05 -17.47 9.04
CA ASN A 110 17.85 -16.06 8.67
C ASN A 110 17.92 -15.10 9.88
N LYS A 111 18.48 -15.54 11.01
CA LYS A 111 18.56 -14.77 12.24
C LYS A 111 19.15 -13.37 11.99
N ALA A 112 18.33 -12.34 12.19
CA ALA A 112 18.68 -10.96 11.90
C ALA A 112 18.41 -10.04 13.11
N VAL A 113 18.71 -10.55 14.32
CA VAL A 113 18.45 -9.85 15.60
C VAL A 113 19.06 -8.45 15.64
N GLY A 114 20.25 -8.27 15.07
CA GLY A 114 20.87 -6.94 14.96
C GLY A 114 20.00 -5.95 14.16
N LYS A 115 19.51 -6.36 12.98
CA LYS A 115 18.61 -5.54 12.16
C LYS A 115 17.28 -5.28 12.87
N TYR A 116 16.75 -6.28 13.56
CA TYR A 116 15.51 -6.14 14.32
C TYR A 116 15.64 -5.06 15.40
N ILE A 117 16.71 -5.10 16.20
CA ILE A 117 16.95 -4.13 17.27
C ILE A 117 17.18 -2.73 16.68
N THR A 118 18.02 -2.60 15.65
CA THR A 118 18.30 -1.29 15.05
C THR A 118 17.08 -0.68 14.38
N THR A 119 16.29 -1.48 13.65
CA THR A 119 15.04 -1.02 13.03
C THR A 119 14.01 -0.65 14.09
N THR A 120 13.90 -1.41 15.20
CA THR A 120 12.98 -1.08 16.30
C THR A 120 13.32 0.27 16.93
N LEU A 121 14.60 0.51 17.24
CA LEU A 121 15.05 1.78 17.80
C LEU A 121 14.87 2.94 16.82
N PHE A 122 15.20 2.74 15.54
CA PHE A 122 15.01 3.74 14.50
C PHE A 122 13.53 4.12 14.35
N LEU A 123 12.65 3.12 14.22
CA LEU A 123 11.21 3.35 14.07
C LEU A 123 10.60 3.99 15.32
N TYR A 124 11.07 3.65 16.52
CA TYR A 124 10.61 4.27 17.76
C TYR A 124 10.78 5.79 17.71
N PHE A 125 11.98 6.29 17.42
CA PHE A 125 12.22 7.73 17.33
C PHE A 125 11.55 8.37 16.11
N ALA A 126 11.55 7.67 14.97
CA ALA A 126 10.92 8.16 13.75
C ALA A 126 9.39 8.31 13.90
N CYS A 127 8.74 7.48 14.71
CA CYS A 127 7.31 7.57 14.97
C CYS A 127 6.98 8.51 16.13
N LEU A 128 7.82 8.58 17.17
CA LEU A 128 7.56 9.38 18.35
C LEU A 128 7.58 10.89 18.06
N LEU A 129 8.56 11.37 17.29
CA LEU A 129 8.72 12.81 17.03
C LEU A 129 7.53 13.42 16.26
N PRO A 130 7.04 12.83 15.14
CA PRO A 130 5.84 13.33 14.47
C PRO A 130 4.60 13.24 15.36
N THR A 131 4.50 12.22 16.21
CA THR A 131 3.37 12.06 17.13
C THR A 131 3.33 13.18 18.17
N ILE A 132 4.49 13.58 18.70
CA ILE A 132 4.58 14.72 19.62
C ILE A 132 4.23 16.01 18.89
N ALA A 133 4.78 16.23 17.68
CA ALA A 133 4.52 17.43 16.90
C ALA A 133 3.02 17.59 16.56
N PHE A 134 2.39 16.54 16.03
CA PHE A 134 0.95 16.56 15.74
C PHE A 134 0.09 16.53 17.01
N GLY A 135 0.56 15.93 18.09
CA GLY A 135 -0.09 15.99 19.40
C GLY A 135 -0.14 17.41 19.94
N SER A 136 0.96 18.17 19.83
CA SER A 136 1.03 19.57 20.24
C SER A 136 0.13 20.45 19.37
N LEU A 137 0.11 20.19 18.07
CA LEU A 137 -0.79 20.89 17.15
C LEU A 137 -2.26 20.61 17.46
N ASN A 138 -2.60 19.37 17.83
CA ASN A 138 -3.96 19.01 18.23
C ASN A 138 -4.34 19.62 19.58
N ASP A 139 -3.40 19.72 20.51
CA ASP A 139 -3.61 20.38 21.80
C ASP A 139 -4.00 21.85 21.62
N GLU A 140 -3.24 22.56 20.78
CA GLU A 140 -3.53 23.95 20.38
C GLU A 140 -4.85 24.08 19.62
N ASN A 141 -5.13 23.18 18.68
CA ASN A 141 -6.34 23.22 17.86
C ASN A 141 -7.62 22.82 18.62
N THR A 142 -7.51 22.21 19.80
CA THR A 142 -8.65 21.68 20.55
C THR A 142 -8.77 22.24 21.97
N ASP A 143 -8.06 23.35 22.25
CA ASP A 143 -8.04 24.01 23.55
C ASP A 143 -7.73 23.05 24.72
N GLY A 144 -6.80 22.10 24.52
CA GLY A 144 -6.43 21.12 25.55
C GLY A 144 -7.28 19.84 25.60
N ALA A 145 -8.29 19.71 24.73
CA ALA A 145 -9.11 18.50 24.71
C ALA A 145 -8.32 17.25 24.27
N ILE A 146 -7.46 17.39 23.25
CA ILE A 146 -6.57 16.34 22.74
C ILE A 146 -5.10 16.74 22.95
N ASP A 147 -4.62 16.49 24.16
CA ASP A 147 -3.23 16.73 24.53
C ASP A 147 -2.27 15.68 23.93
N VAL A 148 -0.98 16.01 23.93
CA VAL A 148 0.15 15.16 23.49
C VAL A 148 0.11 13.79 24.16
N GLN A 149 -0.17 13.74 25.48
CA GLN A 149 -0.24 12.47 26.22
C GLN A 149 -1.35 11.55 25.69
N LYS A 150 -2.53 12.11 25.43
CA LYS A 150 -3.68 11.35 24.88
C LYS A 150 -3.39 10.87 23.46
N THR A 151 -2.70 11.69 22.67
CA THR A 151 -2.28 11.34 21.31
C THR A 151 -1.28 10.18 21.30
N ILE A 152 -0.25 10.24 22.16
CA ILE A 152 0.74 9.15 22.30
C ILE A 152 0.06 7.86 22.77
N ALA A 153 -0.82 7.94 23.78
CA ALA A 153 -1.54 6.78 24.30
C ALA A 153 -2.44 6.16 23.22
N GLY A 154 -3.22 6.97 22.52
CA GLY A 154 -4.11 6.53 21.44
C GLY A 154 -3.36 5.85 20.30
N GLN A 155 -2.24 6.46 19.84
CA GLN A 155 -1.44 5.88 18.77
C GLN A 155 -0.71 4.60 19.20
N SER A 156 -0.28 4.52 20.46
CA SER A 156 0.35 3.31 21.01
C SER A 156 -0.63 2.14 21.09
N ILE A 157 -1.85 2.38 21.58
CA ILE A 157 -2.90 1.35 21.67
C ILE A 157 -3.34 0.93 20.27
N GLY A 158 -3.61 1.88 19.38
CA GLY A 158 -3.99 1.59 17.99
C GLY A 158 -2.90 0.86 17.23
N GLY A 159 -1.64 1.26 17.40
CA GLY A 159 -0.48 0.61 16.80
C GLY A 159 -0.28 -0.83 17.29
N LEU A 160 -0.45 -1.09 18.59
CA LEU A 160 -0.35 -2.44 19.15
C LEU A 160 -1.46 -3.35 18.62
N LEU A 161 -2.71 -2.88 18.63
CA LEU A 161 -3.83 -3.64 18.10
C LEU A 161 -3.65 -3.92 16.60
N TYR A 162 -3.19 -2.93 15.83
CA TYR A 162 -2.91 -3.12 14.40
C TYR A 162 -1.76 -4.10 14.17
N ALA A 163 -0.67 -4.01 14.92
CA ALA A 163 0.45 -4.94 14.79
C ALA A 163 0.04 -6.40 15.04
N LEU A 164 -0.89 -6.63 15.99
CA LEU A 164 -1.37 -7.97 16.34
C LEU A 164 -2.41 -8.52 15.36
N PHE A 165 -3.33 -7.70 14.87
CA PHE A 165 -4.50 -8.16 14.11
C PHE A 165 -4.48 -7.81 12.61
N SER A 166 -3.49 -7.07 12.12
CA SER A 166 -3.44 -6.67 10.70
C SER A 166 -3.05 -7.80 9.75
N GLY A 167 -3.56 -7.70 8.52
CA GLY A 167 -3.12 -8.53 7.39
C GLY A 167 -1.71 -8.20 6.89
N GLN A 168 -1.21 -6.99 7.17
CA GLN A 168 0.11 -6.50 6.78
C GLN A 168 0.74 -5.68 7.92
N PRO A 169 1.52 -6.32 8.81
CA PRO A 169 2.08 -5.68 10.02
C PRO A 169 3.23 -4.70 9.72
N LEU A 170 3.71 -4.64 8.47
CA LEU A 170 4.73 -3.69 8.03
C LEU A 170 4.21 -2.25 7.89
N VAL A 171 2.89 -2.05 7.91
CA VAL A 171 2.28 -0.72 7.83
C VAL A 171 2.33 -0.04 9.20
N ILE A 172 2.84 1.20 9.22
CA ILE A 172 2.96 2.01 10.42
C ILE A 172 1.78 2.99 10.49
N LEU A 173 1.05 2.98 11.60
CA LEU A 173 -0.04 3.92 11.86
C LEU A 173 0.50 5.20 12.50
N LEU A 174 0.34 6.33 11.82
CA LEU A 174 0.72 7.64 12.30
C LEU A 174 -0.39 8.67 12.07
N THR A 175 -0.52 9.61 13.00
CA THR A 175 -1.34 10.81 12.79
C THR A 175 -0.73 11.65 11.66
N THR A 176 -1.58 12.15 10.76
CA THR A 176 -1.15 12.94 9.59
C THR A 176 -1.80 14.32 9.60
N ALA A 177 -1.20 15.27 8.88
CA ALA A 177 -1.70 16.64 8.81
C ALA A 177 -3.17 16.77 8.37
N PRO A 178 -3.69 16.00 7.38
CA PRO A 178 -5.11 16.06 7.04
C PRO A 178 -6.03 15.65 8.18
N LEU A 179 -5.62 14.69 9.01
CA LEU A 179 -6.39 14.27 10.17
C LEU A 179 -6.39 15.36 11.26
N ALA A 180 -5.27 16.03 11.50
CA ALA A 180 -5.19 17.17 12.43
C ALA A 180 -6.10 18.33 11.99
N LEU A 181 -6.11 18.65 10.69
CA LEU A 181 -7.04 19.64 10.13
C LEU A 181 -8.50 19.22 10.29
N TYR A 182 -8.81 17.94 10.10
CA TYR A 182 -10.17 17.43 10.32
C TYR A 182 -10.62 17.57 11.78
N ILE A 183 -9.75 17.30 12.75
CA ILE A 183 -10.02 17.50 14.18
C ILE A 183 -10.29 18.98 14.47
N GLN A 184 -9.48 19.88 13.92
CA GLN A 184 -9.68 21.33 14.06
C GLN A 184 -11.03 21.78 13.50
N VAL A 185 -11.43 21.28 12.33
CA VAL A 185 -12.74 21.58 11.74
C VAL A 185 -13.88 21.08 12.64
N ILE A 186 -13.75 19.88 13.23
CA ILE A 186 -14.74 19.39 14.21
C ILE A 186 -14.83 20.34 15.41
N ARG A 187 -13.70 20.81 15.94
CA ARG A 187 -13.68 21.75 17.06
C ARG A 187 -14.44 23.03 16.72
N VAL A 188 -14.16 23.64 15.57
CA VAL A 188 -14.84 24.85 15.08
C VAL A 188 -16.35 24.62 14.95
N ILE A 189 -16.77 23.49 14.39
CA ILE A 189 -18.20 23.14 14.31
C ILE A 189 -18.81 23.01 15.71
N CYS A 190 -18.10 22.42 16.66
CA CYS A 190 -18.61 22.32 18.02
C CYS A 190 -18.77 23.69 18.67
N ASP A 191 -17.86 24.64 18.42
CA ASP A 191 -17.98 26.02 18.91
C ASP A 191 -19.15 26.77 18.24
N ASP A 192 -19.30 26.66 16.93
CA ASP A 192 -20.35 27.36 16.17
C ASP A 192 -21.77 26.91 16.58
N TYR A 193 -21.92 25.65 16.99
CA TYR A 193 -23.21 25.04 17.34
C TYR A 193 -23.38 24.76 18.85
N ASP A 194 -22.45 25.22 19.70
CA ASP A 194 -22.45 25.02 21.16
C ASP A 194 -22.59 23.54 21.57
N LEU A 195 -21.81 22.67 20.93
CA LEU A 195 -21.79 21.22 21.15
C LEU A 195 -20.59 20.80 22.01
N ASP A 196 -20.77 19.78 22.85
CA ASP A 196 -19.65 19.16 23.57
C ASP A 196 -18.71 18.43 22.59
N PHE A 197 -17.48 18.92 22.48
CA PHE A 197 -16.47 18.39 21.57
C PHE A 197 -16.20 16.90 21.79
N ASN A 198 -16.06 16.45 23.04
CA ASN A 198 -15.71 15.06 23.35
C ASN A 198 -16.81 14.10 22.91
N SER A 199 -18.07 14.44 23.21
CA SER A 199 -19.23 13.65 22.82
C SER A 199 -19.40 13.62 21.30
N PHE A 200 -19.30 14.78 20.63
CA PHE A 200 -19.43 14.86 19.19
C PHE A 200 -18.30 14.10 18.47
N TYR A 201 -17.06 14.24 18.94
CA TYR A 201 -15.90 13.52 18.42
C TYR A 201 -16.01 11.99 18.63
N ALA A 202 -16.55 11.55 19.77
CA ALA A 202 -16.83 10.12 19.99
C ALA A 202 -17.88 9.59 18.99
N TRP A 203 -18.95 10.35 18.75
CA TRP A 203 -19.99 9.98 17.78
C TRP A 203 -19.46 9.92 16.34
N THR A 204 -18.62 10.86 15.92
CA THR A 204 -18.00 10.80 14.58
C THR A 204 -17.11 9.56 14.45
N GLY A 205 -16.35 9.20 15.49
CA GLY A 205 -15.56 7.98 15.55
C GLY A 205 -16.38 6.69 15.45
N LEU A 206 -17.54 6.64 16.12
CA LEU A 206 -18.47 5.50 16.05
C LEU A 206 -19.04 5.32 14.64
N TRP A 207 -19.49 6.41 14.01
CA TRP A 207 -19.98 6.38 12.63
C TRP A 207 -18.88 5.99 11.63
N ASN A 208 -17.67 6.51 11.78
CA ASN A 208 -16.54 6.12 10.97
C ASN A 208 -16.26 4.61 11.07
N SER A 209 -16.28 4.06 12.30
CA SER A 209 -16.09 2.62 12.54
C SER A 209 -17.20 1.78 11.90
N PHE A 210 -18.45 2.24 11.98
CA PHE A 210 -19.59 1.60 11.33
C PHE A 210 -19.44 1.56 9.80
N PHE A 211 -19.09 2.67 9.17
CA PHE A 211 -18.88 2.71 7.71
C PHE A 211 -17.68 1.86 7.28
N LEU A 212 -16.58 1.85 8.04
CA LEU A 212 -15.44 0.98 7.76
C LEU A 212 -15.82 -0.50 7.81
N ALA A 213 -16.59 -0.92 8.81
CA ALA A 213 -17.10 -2.28 8.89
C ALA A 213 -17.98 -2.59 7.67
N LEU A 214 -18.89 -1.69 7.31
CA LEU A 214 -19.76 -1.83 6.14
C LEU A 214 -18.95 -2.01 4.84
N TYR A 215 -17.94 -1.17 4.61
CA TYR A 215 -17.06 -1.25 3.45
C TYR A 215 -16.24 -2.54 3.40
N ALA A 216 -15.80 -3.04 4.56
CA ALA A 216 -15.10 -4.32 4.66
C ALA A 216 -16.02 -5.49 4.27
N PHE A 217 -17.28 -5.49 4.72
CA PHE A 217 -18.24 -6.54 4.38
C PHE A 217 -18.65 -6.55 2.91
N PHE A 218 -18.72 -5.38 2.25
CA PHE A 218 -19.04 -5.24 0.82
C PHE A 218 -17.83 -5.34 -0.11
N ASN A 219 -16.66 -5.76 0.40
CA ASN A 219 -15.41 -5.87 -0.38
C ASN A 219 -15.09 -4.59 -1.17
N LEU A 220 -15.30 -3.40 -0.58
CA LEU A 220 -15.03 -2.13 -1.26
C LEU A 220 -13.53 -1.94 -1.56
N SER A 221 -12.65 -2.72 -0.91
CA SER A 221 -11.22 -2.80 -1.23
C SER A 221 -10.93 -3.12 -2.70
N LEU A 222 -11.86 -3.75 -3.42
CA LEU A 222 -11.75 -3.97 -4.87
C LEU A 222 -11.64 -2.66 -5.66
N VAL A 223 -12.14 -1.53 -5.13
CA VAL A 223 -11.94 -0.20 -5.75
C VAL A 223 -10.46 0.14 -5.88
N MET A 224 -9.60 -0.40 -5.01
CA MET A 224 -8.15 -0.21 -5.12
C MET A 224 -7.59 -0.71 -6.45
N SER A 225 -8.20 -1.75 -7.04
CA SER A 225 -7.78 -2.26 -8.36
C SER A 225 -8.03 -1.30 -9.53
N LEU A 226 -8.85 -0.26 -9.32
CA LEU A 226 -9.05 0.83 -10.28
C LEU A 226 -7.85 1.79 -10.30
N PHE A 227 -7.15 1.93 -9.17
CA PHE A 227 -5.97 2.78 -9.07
C PHE A 227 -4.81 2.11 -9.81
N LYS A 228 -4.23 2.87 -10.75
CA LYS A 228 -3.06 2.42 -11.51
C LYS A 228 -1.81 2.78 -10.72
N ARG A 229 -0.73 2.04 -10.99
CA ARG A 229 0.63 2.33 -10.48
C ARG A 229 1.06 3.79 -10.68
N SER A 230 0.69 4.41 -11.81
CA SER A 230 0.98 5.83 -12.06
C SER A 230 0.36 6.75 -11.00
N THR A 231 -0.84 6.43 -10.52
CA THR A 231 -1.53 7.22 -9.49
C THR A 231 -0.85 7.03 -8.13
N GLU A 232 -0.44 5.80 -7.80
CA GLU A 232 0.32 5.52 -6.59
C GLU A 232 1.65 6.28 -6.56
N GLU A 233 2.38 6.30 -7.68
CA GLU A 233 3.65 7.04 -7.81
C GLU A 233 3.46 8.56 -7.67
N ILE A 234 2.38 9.12 -8.23
CA ILE A 234 2.05 10.55 -8.06
C ILE A 234 1.72 10.89 -6.61
N ILE A 235 0.94 10.05 -5.92
CA ILE A 235 0.59 10.26 -4.51
C ILE A 235 1.84 10.16 -3.62
N ALA A 236 2.70 9.16 -3.87
CA ALA A 236 3.96 9.01 -3.13
C ALA A 236 4.88 10.22 -3.33
N LEU A 237 4.96 10.76 -4.56
CA LEU A 237 5.74 11.97 -4.85
C LEU A 237 5.17 13.19 -4.12
N PHE A 238 3.85 13.36 -4.12
CA PHE A 238 3.19 14.47 -3.41
C PHE A 238 3.48 14.46 -1.91
N ILE A 239 3.35 13.29 -1.27
CA ILE A 239 3.64 13.13 0.16
C ILE A 239 5.12 13.41 0.43
N SER A 240 6.03 12.93 -0.42
CA SER A 240 7.47 13.15 -0.28
C SER A 240 7.85 14.63 -0.36
N ILE A 241 7.28 15.37 -1.32
CA ILE A 241 7.49 16.82 -1.45
C ILE A 241 6.98 17.55 -0.19
N THR A 242 5.80 17.17 0.30
CA THR A 242 5.21 17.77 1.50
C THR A 242 6.11 17.58 2.72
N PHE A 243 6.63 16.37 2.94
CA PHE A 243 7.58 16.11 4.03
C PHE A 243 8.87 16.93 3.93
N VAL A 244 9.43 17.09 2.72
CA VAL A 244 10.63 17.92 2.51
C VAL A 244 10.33 19.39 2.82
N LEU A 245 9.20 19.91 2.37
CA LEU A 245 8.80 21.30 2.64
C LEU A 245 8.58 21.54 4.14
N ASP A 246 7.95 20.60 4.85
CA ASP A 246 7.75 20.71 6.30
C ASP A 246 9.08 20.64 7.06
N ALA A 247 10.02 19.79 6.65
CA ALA A 247 11.36 19.74 7.22
C ALA A 247 12.15 21.04 7.01
N VAL A 248 12.09 21.62 5.81
CA VAL A 248 12.74 22.92 5.52
C VAL A 248 12.12 24.04 6.34
N LYS A 249 10.78 24.12 6.40
CA LYS A 249 10.09 25.12 7.24
C LYS A 249 10.46 24.99 8.72
N GLY A 250 10.60 23.77 9.23
CA GLY A 250 11.03 23.52 10.60
C GLY A 250 12.48 23.93 10.90
N THR A 251 13.34 24.06 9.88
CA THR A 251 14.75 24.47 10.03
C THR A 251 14.93 25.99 9.92
N VAL A 252 14.04 26.67 9.21
CA VAL A 252 14.11 28.13 8.93
C VAL A 252 13.45 28.97 10.05
N LYS A 253 12.88 28.33 11.06
CA LYS A 253 12.24 28.97 12.22
C LYS A 253 13.18 28.95 13.42
#